data_AF-A0A963K1V1-F1
#
_entry.id   AF-A0A963K1V1-F1
#
_cell.length_a   1.000
_cell.length_b   1.000
_cell.length_c   1.000
_cell.angle_alpha   90.00
_cell.angle_beta   90.00
_cell.angle_gamma   90.00
#
_symmetry.space_group_name_H-M   'P 1'
#
loop_
_entity.id
_entity.type
_entity.pdbx_description
1 polymer ?
#
loop_
_entity_poly.entity_id
_entity_poly.type
_entity_poly.pdbx_seq_one_letter_code
_entity_poly.pdbx_strand_id
1 'polypeptide(L)'
;GMAETTPGPLIMVVQFVGFMGAWREAGGLDPLLAATLAAVLTTWVTFVPCFLWIFLGAPFIERLRDNKALSGALSAVTAAVVGVIANLALWFALHSLFAEVRIWRGPGFSLDLPVPSSLDPAALVLTAAAVLAIFRFGLGMIWTLLGCVVAGMVWVGLAR
;
A
#
# COMPACT_ATOMS: atom_id res chain seq x y z
N GLY A 1 7.29 5.21 7.70
CA GLY A 1 6.18 4.24 7.71
C GLY A 1 5.97 3.61 6.34
N MET A 2 6.91 2.79 5.86
CA MET A 2 6.73 1.96 4.63
C MET A 2 6.61 0.46 4.96
N ALA A 3 6.33 0.13 6.23
CA ALA A 3 6.14 -1.26 6.66
C ALA A 3 4.67 -1.71 6.65
N GLU A 4 3.73 -0.84 6.26
CA GLU A 4 2.31 -1.00 6.61
C GLU A 4 1.39 -1.57 5.52
N THR A 5 1.84 -1.81 4.29
CA THR A 5 0.90 -2.21 3.20
C THR A 5 1.06 -3.62 2.68
N THR A 6 1.98 -4.40 3.24
CA THR A 6 1.95 -5.86 3.15
C THR A 6 2.32 -6.46 4.50
N PRO A 7 1.75 -7.61 4.91
CA PRO A 7 2.04 -8.19 6.21
C PRO A 7 3.52 -8.60 6.39
N GLY A 8 4.27 -8.78 5.30
CA GLY A 8 5.69 -9.17 5.32
C GLY A 8 6.63 -8.11 5.94
N PRO A 9 6.65 -6.86 5.45
CA PRO A 9 7.45 -5.79 6.04
C PRO A 9 7.18 -5.54 7.53
N LEU A 10 5.92 -5.61 7.98
CA LEU A 10 5.59 -5.34 9.37
C LEU A 10 6.15 -6.42 10.32
N ILE A 11 6.03 -7.70 9.97
CA ILE A 11 6.58 -8.77 10.82
C ILE A 11 8.10 -8.72 10.88
N MET A 12 8.78 -8.42 9.77
CA MET A 12 10.24 -8.24 9.76
C MET A 12 10.67 -7.08 10.67
N VAL A 13 9.91 -5.99 10.71
CA VAL A 13 10.18 -4.86 11.61
C VAL A 13 9.99 -5.27 13.07
N VAL A 14 8.89 -5.96 13.44
CA VAL A 14 8.66 -6.38 14.83
C VAL A 14 9.71 -7.38 15.30
N GLN A 15 10.09 -8.33 14.44
CA GLN A 15 11.18 -9.27 14.70
C GLN A 15 12.52 -8.55 14.90
N PHE A 16 12.84 -7.58 14.05
CA PHE A 16 14.04 -6.77 14.16
C PHE A 16 14.06 -5.91 15.43
N VAL A 17 12.93 -5.29 15.80
CA VAL A 17 12.81 -4.52 17.03
C VAL A 17 13.03 -5.42 18.25
N GLY A 18 12.45 -6.63 18.26
CA GLY A 18 12.71 -7.62 19.30
C GLY A 18 14.18 -8.03 19.41
N PHE A 19 14.81 -8.30 18.26
CA PHE A 19 16.25 -8.59 18.17
C PHE A 19 17.09 -7.46 18.77
N MET A 20 16.86 -6.22 18.33
CA MET A 20 17.60 -5.04 18.79
C MET A 20 17.38 -4.74 20.28
N GLY A 21 16.19 -5.02 20.81
CA GLY A 21 15.89 -4.89 22.23
C GLY A 21 16.78 -5.81 23.09
N ALA A 22 16.82 -7.10 22.76
CA ALA A 22 17.61 -8.08 23.50
C ALA A 22 19.12 -8.01 23.22
N TRP A 23 19.53 -7.53 22.04
CA TRP A 23 20.93 -7.24 21.75
C TRP A 23 21.48 -6.14 22.66
N ARG A 24 20.67 -5.11 22.95
CA ARG A 24 21.07 -3.98 23.79
C ARG A 24 21.02 -4.30 25.29
N GLU A 25 20.05 -5.09 25.71
CA GLU A 25 19.85 -5.49 27.11
C GLU A 25 19.81 -7.01 27.25
N ALA A 26 20.99 -7.63 27.12
CA ALA A 26 21.12 -9.09 27.13
C ALA A 26 21.00 -9.73 28.53
N GLY A 27 20.98 -8.91 29.61
CA GLY A 27 20.75 -9.33 31.00
C GLY A 27 21.76 -10.31 31.61
N GLY A 28 22.75 -10.78 30.85
CA GLY A 28 23.74 -11.76 31.27
C GLY A 28 24.03 -12.88 30.25
N LEU A 29 23.23 -12.99 29.19
CA LEU A 29 23.50 -13.87 28.05
C LEU A 29 24.47 -13.21 27.06
N ASP A 30 25.06 -14.02 26.18
CA ASP A 30 25.72 -13.51 24.97
C ASP A 30 24.71 -12.68 24.16
N PRO A 31 25.00 -11.40 23.83
CA PRO A 31 24.10 -10.54 23.05
C PRO A 31 23.54 -11.18 21.79
N LEU A 32 24.32 -11.99 21.07
CA LEU A 32 23.85 -12.66 19.87
C LEU A 32 22.82 -13.75 20.18
N LEU A 33 23.03 -14.50 21.27
CA LEU A 33 22.10 -15.51 21.74
C LEU A 33 20.80 -14.86 22.26
N ALA A 34 20.91 -13.79 23.04
CA ALA A 34 19.74 -13.05 23.54
C ALA A 34 18.91 -12.48 22.39
N ALA A 35 19.56 -11.87 21.41
CA ALA A 35 18.91 -11.27 20.25
C ALA A 35 18.24 -12.32 19.34
N THR A 36 18.89 -13.45 19.11
CA THR A 36 18.31 -14.56 18.33
C THR A 36 17.10 -15.18 19.03
N LEU A 37 17.16 -15.40 20.35
CA LEU A 37 16.02 -15.88 21.13
C LEU A 37 14.84 -14.89 21.09
N ALA A 38 15.10 -13.58 21.20
CA ALA A 38 14.06 -12.57 21.09
C ALA A 38 13.43 -12.50 19.68
N ALA A 39 14.23 -12.66 18.62
CA ALA A 39 13.72 -12.75 17.25
C ALA A 39 12.85 -14.00 17.03
N VAL A 40 13.26 -15.15 17.57
CA VAL A 40 12.44 -16.38 17.54
C VAL A 40 11.15 -16.20 18.32
N LEU A 41 11.21 -15.61 19.52
CA LEU A 41 10.05 -15.37 20.37
C LEU A 41 9.04 -14.42 19.71
N THR A 42 9.50 -13.29 19.16
CA THR A 42 8.63 -12.32 18.46
C THR A 42 7.94 -12.94 17.24
N THR A 43 8.68 -13.77 16.48
CA THR A 43 8.12 -14.55 15.37
C THR A 43 7.08 -15.55 15.87
N TRP A 44 7.39 -16.28 16.94
CA TRP A 44 6.48 -17.27 17.54
C TRP A 44 5.18 -16.64 18.04
N VAL A 45 5.26 -15.56 18.83
CA VAL A 45 4.10 -14.87 19.40
C VAL A 45 3.21 -14.26 18.32
N THR A 46 3.78 -13.92 17.16
CA THR A 46 2.98 -13.39 16.05
C THR A 46 2.34 -14.50 15.22
N PHE A 47 3.11 -15.51 14.80
CA PHE A 47 2.59 -16.52 13.88
C PHE A 47 1.77 -17.61 14.56
N VAL A 48 2.21 -18.13 15.71
CA VAL A 48 1.57 -19.30 16.33
C VAL A 48 0.13 -19.01 16.77
N PRO A 49 -0.17 -17.92 17.49
CA PRO A 49 -1.54 -17.60 17.84
C PRO A 49 -2.41 -17.36 16.60
N CYS A 50 -1.91 -16.60 15.62
CA CYS A 50 -2.66 -16.33 14.39
C CYS A 50 -3.00 -17.60 13.61
N PHE A 51 -2.04 -18.51 13.41
CA PHE A 51 -2.29 -19.79 12.74
C PHE A 51 -3.22 -20.69 13.55
N LEU A 52 -3.06 -20.72 14.88
CA LEU A 52 -3.97 -21.45 15.76
C LEU A 52 -5.41 -20.98 15.54
N TRP A 53 -5.66 -19.67 15.55
CA TRP A 53 -7.00 -19.11 15.33
C TRP A 53 -7.52 -19.33 13.91
N ILE A 54 -6.65 -19.28 12.89
CA ILE A 54 -7.03 -19.59 11.51
C ILE A 54 -7.50 -21.04 11.39
N PHE A 55 -6.72 -22.00 11.89
CA PHE A 55 -7.08 -23.41 11.80
C PHE A 55 -8.27 -23.77 12.68
N LEU A 56 -8.35 -23.19 13.89
CA LEU A 56 -9.49 -23.38 14.77
C LEU A 56 -10.77 -22.76 14.20
N GLY A 57 -10.65 -21.61 13.54
CA GLY A 57 -11.76 -20.88 12.91
C GLY A 57 -12.19 -21.44 11.54
N ALA A 58 -11.29 -22.11 10.81
CA ALA A 58 -11.55 -22.67 9.48
C ALA A 58 -12.87 -23.47 9.37
N PRO A 59 -13.18 -24.46 10.23
CA PRO A 59 -14.42 -25.24 10.11
C PRO A 59 -15.69 -24.41 10.36
N PHE A 60 -15.59 -23.30 11.08
CA PHE A 60 -16.71 -22.38 11.30
C PHE A 60 -16.89 -21.43 10.11
N ILE A 61 -15.78 -20.93 9.55
CA ILE A 61 -15.80 -20.06 8.36
C ILE A 61 -16.32 -20.80 7.14
N GLU A 62 -16.00 -22.09 6.95
CA GLU A 62 -16.52 -22.89 5.84
C GLU A 62 -18.05 -22.90 5.84
N ARG A 63 -18.67 -23.14 7.01
CA ARG A 63 -20.15 -23.13 7.17
C ARG A 63 -20.77 -21.74 6.99
N LEU A 64 -20.03 -20.69 7.34
CA LEU A 64 -20.48 -19.29 7.18
C LEU A 64 -20.38 -18.83 5.71
N ARG A 65 -19.43 -19.38 4.93
CA ARG A 65 -19.25 -19.07 3.50
C ARG A 65 -20.40 -19.58 2.63
N ASP A 66 -21.04 -20.69 3.01
CA ASP A 66 -22.23 -21.20 2.30
C ASP A 66 -23.46 -20.30 2.47
N ASN A 67 -23.42 -19.35 3.42
CA ASN A 67 -24.47 -18.36 3.59
C ASN A 67 -24.29 -17.18 2.64
N LYS A 68 -25.22 -17.04 1.68
CA LYS A 68 -25.25 -15.98 0.68
C LYS A 68 -25.17 -14.56 1.28
N ALA A 69 -25.73 -14.34 2.46
CA ALA A 69 -25.68 -13.03 3.12
C ALA A 69 -24.26 -12.66 3.58
N LEU A 70 -23.51 -13.62 4.15
CA LEU A 70 -22.12 -13.42 4.58
C LEU A 70 -21.17 -13.26 3.40
N SER A 71 -21.34 -14.07 2.35
CA SER A 71 -20.56 -13.89 1.11
C SER A 71 -20.85 -12.52 0.48
N GLY A 72 -22.11 -12.06 0.51
CA GLY A 72 -22.49 -10.72 0.07
C GLY A 72 -21.82 -9.61 0.89
N ALA A 73 -21.77 -9.75 2.22
CA ALA A 73 -21.09 -8.80 3.09
C ALA A 73 -19.58 -8.73 2.84
N LEU A 74 -18.91 -9.88 2.68
CA LEU A 74 -17.48 -9.94 2.31
C LEU A 74 -17.22 -9.30 0.94
N SER A 75 -18.09 -9.55 -0.04
CA SER A 75 -18.00 -8.89 -1.35
C SER A 75 -18.19 -7.38 -1.23
N ALA A 76 -19.11 -6.91 -0.39
CA ALA A 76 -19.31 -5.48 -0.14
C ALA A 76 -18.06 -4.84 0.48
N VAL A 77 -17.37 -5.53 1.40
CA VAL A 77 -16.08 -5.07 1.94
C VAL A 77 -15.03 -4.97 0.83
N THR A 78 -14.90 -5.99 -0.05
CA THR A 78 -13.95 -5.90 -1.17
C THR A 78 -14.29 -4.75 -2.14
N ALA A 79 -15.57 -4.52 -2.41
CA ALA A 79 -16.03 -3.41 -3.23
C ALA A 79 -15.74 -2.06 -2.59
N ALA A 80 -15.91 -1.94 -1.27
CA ALA A 80 -15.55 -0.74 -0.51
C ALA A 80 -14.05 -0.44 -0.59
N VAL A 81 -13.19 -1.47 -0.43
CA VAL A 81 -11.73 -1.31 -0.55
C VAL A 81 -11.34 -0.88 -1.97
N VAL A 82 -11.90 -1.51 -3.01
CA VAL A 82 -11.66 -1.11 -4.41
C VAL A 82 -12.13 0.33 -4.65
N GLY A 83 -13.28 0.72 -4.09
CA GLY A 83 -13.78 2.09 -4.15
C GLY A 83 -12.86 3.10 -3.48
N VAL A 84 -12.30 2.76 -2.31
CA VAL A 84 -11.31 3.62 -1.61
C VAL A 84 -10.03 3.76 -2.44
N ILE A 85 -9.52 2.67 -3.01
CA ILE A 85 -8.34 2.70 -3.89
C ILE A 85 -8.61 3.56 -5.13
N ALA A 86 -9.77 3.39 -5.77
CA ALA A 86 -10.16 4.19 -6.93
C ALA A 86 -10.29 5.68 -6.60
N ASN A 87 -10.88 6.01 -5.43
CA ASN A 87 -10.99 7.39 -4.95
C ASN A 87 -9.61 8.02 -4.73
N LEU A 88 -8.69 7.31 -4.05
CA LEU A 88 -7.32 7.79 -3.85
C LEU A 88 -6.57 7.95 -5.17
N ALA A 89 -6.71 6.99 -6.09
CA ALA A 89 -6.11 7.06 -7.41
C ALA A 89 -6.61 8.28 -8.21
N LEU A 90 -7.92 8.55 -8.16
CA LEU A 90 -8.51 9.72 -8.82
C LEU A 90 -8.00 11.02 -8.20
N TRP A 91 -7.96 11.09 -6.87
CA TRP A 91 -7.44 12.26 -6.15
C TRP A 91 -5.98 12.56 -6.53
N PHE A 92 -5.12 11.53 -6.54
CA PHE A 92 -3.72 11.66 -6.97
C PHE A 92 -3.60 12.04 -8.44
N ALA A 93 -4.40 11.44 -9.32
CA ALA A 93 -4.39 11.77 -10.75
C ALA A 93 -4.76 13.23 -10.98
N LEU A 94 -5.77 13.75 -10.29
CA LEU A 94 -6.18 15.16 -10.40
C LEU A 94 -5.07 16.10 -9.92
N HIS A 95 -4.51 15.86 -8.73
CA HIS A 95 -3.45 16.71 -8.18
C HIS A 95 -2.09 16.55 -8.89
N SER A 96 -1.91 15.46 -9.65
CA SER A 96 -0.71 15.26 -10.48
C SER A 96 -0.86 15.87 -11.88
N LEU A 97 -2.07 15.89 -12.46
CA LEU A 97 -2.31 16.40 -13.80
C LEU A 97 -2.64 17.90 -13.84
N PHE A 98 -3.22 18.43 -12.76
CA PHE A 98 -3.67 19.82 -12.68
C PHE A 98 -2.95 20.55 -11.54
N ALA A 99 -2.39 21.72 -11.85
CA ALA A 99 -1.76 22.58 -10.85
C ALA A 99 -2.77 23.26 -9.92
N GLU A 100 -4.00 23.50 -10.40
CA GLU A 100 -5.09 24.07 -9.61
C GLU A 100 -6.32 23.14 -9.59
N VAL A 101 -6.65 22.66 -8.39
CA VAL A 101 -7.87 21.90 -8.10
C VAL A 101 -8.76 22.78 -7.22
N ARG A 102 -9.97 23.12 -7.70
CA ARG A 102 -10.92 23.93 -6.93
C ARG A 102 -11.94 23.03 -6.25
N ILE A 103 -12.10 23.23 -4.95
CA ILE A 103 -13.12 22.54 -4.17
C ILE A 103 -14.45 23.25 -4.40
N TRP A 104 -15.34 22.67 -5.20
CA TRP A 104 -16.71 23.14 -5.32
C TRP A 104 -17.56 22.51 -4.21
N ARG A 105 -18.12 23.37 -3.34
CA ARG A 105 -19.00 22.95 -2.25
C ARG A 105 -20.46 23.11 -2.68
N GLY A 106 -21.13 21.99 -2.95
CA GLY A 106 -22.58 21.92 -3.08
C GLY A 106 -23.25 21.61 -1.73
N PRO A 107 -24.60 21.65 -1.65
CA PRO A 107 -25.31 21.26 -0.44
C PRO A 107 -25.11 19.76 -0.17
N GLY A 108 -24.21 19.44 0.76
CA GLY A 108 -23.92 18.07 1.23
C GLY A 108 -22.74 17.35 0.56
N PHE A 109 -22.13 17.92 -0.48
CA PHE A 109 -20.99 17.30 -1.19
C PHE A 109 -19.93 18.34 -1.58
N SER A 110 -18.66 18.00 -1.39
CA SER A 110 -17.53 18.74 -1.93
C SER A 110 -16.92 17.96 -3.09
N LEU A 111 -16.92 18.53 -4.29
CA LEU A 111 -16.29 17.95 -5.47
C LEU A 111 -15.03 18.74 -5.82
N ASP A 112 -13.93 18.03 -6.05
CA ASP A 112 -12.71 18.60 -6.60
C ASP A 112 -12.89 18.77 -8.11
N LEU A 113 -13.17 20.00 -8.54
CA LEU A 113 -13.27 20.35 -9.96
C LEU A 113 -11.90 20.82 -10.45
N PRO A 114 -11.27 20.10 -11.40
CA PRO A 114 -10.02 20.55 -12.00
C PRO A 114 -10.26 21.80 -12.85
N VAL A 115 -9.40 22.80 -12.73
CA VAL A 115 -9.44 23.97 -13.62
C VAL A 115 -8.77 23.57 -14.94
N PRO A 116 -9.50 23.50 -16.09
CA PRO A 116 -8.95 22.95 -17.34
C PRO A 116 -7.72 23.70 -17.85
N SER A 117 -7.57 24.97 -17.49
CA SER A 117 -6.42 25.81 -17.88
C SER A 117 -5.14 25.53 -17.08
N SER A 118 -5.21 24.74 -16.01
CA SER A 118 -4.06 24.41 -15.14
C SER A 118 -3.44 23.05 -15.45
N LEU A 119 -3.81 22.45 -16.58
CA LEU A 119 -3.33 21.13 -17.00
C LEU A 119 -1.84 21.19 -17.35
N ASP A 120 -1.04 20.33 -16.73
CA ASP A 120 0.37 20.16 -17.06
C ASP A 120 0.52 19.13 -18.20
N PRO A 121 0.90 19.57 -19.42
CA PRO A 121 1.05 18.66 -20.56
C PRO A 121 2.18 17.65 -20.35
N ALA A 122 3.22 17.96 -19.56
CA ALA A 122 4.30 17.03 -19.26
C ALA A 122 3.81 15.88 -18.38
N ALA A 123 3.07 16.21 -17.31
CA ALA A 123 2.43 15.23 -16.45
C ALA A 123 1.43 14.35 -17.21
N LEU A 124 0.67 14.93 -18.14
CA LEU A 124 -0.27 14.19 -18.98
C LEU A 124 0.44 13.17 -19.87
N VAL A 125 1.50 13.59 -20.57
CA VAL A 125 2.28 12.70 -21.46
C VAL A 125 2.95 11.58 -20.66
N LEU A 126 3.57 11.90 -19.52
CA LEU A 126 4.20 10.89 -18.66
C LEU A 126 3.18 9.90 -18.10
N THR A 127 2.01 10.37 -17.68
CA THR A 127 0.92 9.50 -17.18
C THR A 127 0.41 8.59 -18.29
N ALA A 128 0.14 9.12 -19.49
CA ALA A 128 -0.29 8.32 -20.63
C ALA A 128 0.76 7.28 -21.04
N ALA A 129 2.04 7.66 -21.06
CA ALA A 129 3.15 6.74 -21.33
C ALA A 129 3.24 5.63 -20.29
N ALA A 130 3.08 5.95 -19.00
CA ALA A 130 3.07 4.97 -17.91
C ALA A 130 1.90 4.00 -18.00
N VAL A 131 0.69 4.49 -18.31
CA VAL A 131 -0.50 3.67 -18.52
C VAL A 131 -0.29 2.72 -19.69
N LEU A 132 0.25 3.19 -20.82
CA LEU A 132 0.56 2.33 -21.96
C LEU A 132 1.66 1.31 -21.64
N ALA A 133 2.73 1.72 -20.96
CA ALA A 133 3.81 0.83 -20.52
C ALA A 133 3.30 -0.34 -19.67
N ILE A 134 2.40 -0.08 -18.73
CA ILE A 134 1.86 -1.10 -17.83
C ILE A 134 0.80 -1.95 -18.53
N PHE A 135 -0.23 -1.33 -19.10
CA PHE A 135 -1.39 -2.08 -19.60
C PHE A 135 -1.20 -2.68 -20.98
N ARG A 136 -0.43 -2.03 -21.87
CA ARG A 136 -0.20 -2.54 -23.23
C ARG A 136 1.09 -3.33 -23.34
N PHE A 137 2.17 -2.86 -22.72
CA PHE A 137 3.50 -3.48 -22.86
C PHE A 137 3.84 -4.44 -21.70
N GLY A 138 3.03 -4.49 -20.64
CA GLY A 138 3.24 -5.39 -19.51
C GLY A 138 4.54 -5.12 -18.74
N LEU A 139 5.08 -3.91 -18.83
CA LEU A 139 6.33 -3.55 -18.17
C LEU A 139 6.14 -3.57 -16.65
N GLY A 140 7.07 -4.21 -15.95
CA GLY A 140 7.05 -4.28 -14.49
C GLY A 140 7.07 -2.89 -13.85
N MET A 141 6.36 -2.74 -12.73
CA MET A 141 6.17 -1.45 -12.04
C MET A 141 7.48 -0.70 -11.77
N ILE A 142 8.54 -1.42 -11.38
CA ILE A 142 9.86 -0.85 -11.13
C ILE A 142 10.44 -0.16 -12.37
N TRP A 143 10.34 -0.79 -13.54
CA TRP A 143 10.89 -0.26 -14.79
C TRP A 143 10.10 0.94 -15.29
N THR A 144 8.77 0.90 -15.17
CA THR A 144 7.93 2.04 -15.53
C THR A 144 8.22 3.25 -14.64
N LEU A 145 8.36 3.03 -13.32
CA LEU A 145 8.72 4.11 -12.38
C LEU A 145 10.09 4.71 -12.70
N LEU A 146 11.11 3.89 -12.93
CA LEU A 146 12.44 4.38 -13.32
C LEU A 146 12.38 5.18 -14.64
N GLY A 147 11.65 4.68 -15.63
CA GLY A 147 11.45 5.37 -16.91
C GLY A 147 10.78 6.74 -16.73
N CYS A 148 9.72 6.82 -15.94
CA CYS A 148 9.04 8.07 -15.62
C CYS A 148 9.95 9.06 -14.89
N VAL A 149 10.75 8.59 -13.93
CA VAL A 149 11.70 9.45 -13.19
C VAL A 149 12.77 10.01 -14.12
N VAL A 150 13.37 9.18 -14.97
CA VAL A 150 14.39 9.62 -15.93
C VAL A 150 13.79 10.61 -16.93
N ALA A 151 12.62 10.30 -17.50
CA ALA A 151 11.94 11.18 -18.44
C ALA A 151 11.55 12.52 -17.80
N GLY A 152 11.07 12.51 -16.55
CA GLY A 152 10.76 13.71 -15.79
C GLY A 152 11.99 14.56 -15.48
N MET A 153 13.11 13.95 -15.09
CA MET A 153 14.37 14.67 -14.86
C MET A 153 14.91 15.32 -16.13
N VAL A 154 14.83 14.62 -17.27
CA VAL A 154 15.23 15.17 -18.58
C VAL A 154 14.35 16.36 -18.95
N TRP A 155 13.04 16.25 -18.75
CA TRP A 155 12.10 17.34 -19.04
C TRP A 155 12.34 18.57 -18.17
N VAL A 156 12.47 18.39 -16.86
CA VAL A 156 12.74 19.50 -15.92
C VAL A 156 14.13 20.10 -16.15
N GLY A 157 15.12 19.28 -16.52
CA GLY A 157 16.47 19.73 -16.85
C GLY A 157 16.56 20.52 -18.16
N LEU A 158 15.69 20.25 -19.13
CA LEU A 158 15.57 21.00 -20.40
C LEU A 158 14.74 22.29 -20.27
N ALA A 159 13.89 22.39 -19.25
CA ALA A 159 13.02 23.54 -19.01
C ALA A 159 13.65 24.62 -18.07
N ARG A 160 14.88 24.42 -17.62
CA ARG A 160 15.71 25.42 -16.93
C ARG A 160 16.72 26.04 -17.88
#